data_AF-A0AAD6F6Q0-F1
#
_entry.id   AF-A0AAD6F6Q0-F1
#
_cell.length_a   1.000
_cell.length_b   1.000
_cell.length_c   1.000
_cell.angle_alpha   90.00
_cell.angle_beta   90.00
_cell.angle_gamma   90.00
#
_symmetry.space_group_name_H-M   'P 1'
#
loop_
_entity.id
_entity.type
_entity.pdbx_description
1 polymer ?
#
loop_
_entity_poly.entity_id
_entity_poly.type
_entity_poly.pdbx_seq_one_letter_code
_entity_poly.pdbx_strand_id
1 'polypeptide(L)'
;MVDFGTVSKPELNSLLRQFYGSVRNTKGQQYAISTYVGLRAGINRFVNDPPYSRAWCLMKDNEFTTSNNVFSGLIKSLRRAGQDKTEHHPAITNEDLEILRKSRAMDPNTPQGLLNKVWFDTQLHFGRRGKEGLRKLTPQSFVVKRDSAGTKYVTMAFNEETKNHKCHNDRERQNRRGAMFEEPGNALCPVASFEAYLSTLPESAKAFYHHPRKSVKPGDAVWYNMEPLGVNSLGSMMTRISEEMIMTIPKG
;
A
#
# COMPACT_ATOMS: atom_id res chain seq x y z
N MET A 1 16.15 -13.65 -29.65
CA MET A 1 15.51 -12.47 -29.02
C MET A 1 14.45 -11.98 -30.00
N VAL A 2 13.22 -11.72 -29.56
CA VAL A 2 12.12 -11.29 -30.45
C VAL A 2 12.28 -9.80 -30.76
N ASP A 3 12.28 -9.43 -32.04
CA ASP A 3 12.24 -8.03 -32.45
C ASP A 3 10.79 -7.57 -32.61
N PHE A 4 10.29 -6.82 -31.63
CA PHE A 4 8.92 -6.32 -31.63
C PHE A 4 8.65 -5.23 -32.68
N GLY A 5 9.70 -4.63 -33.26
CA GLY A 5 9.57 -3.66 -34.35
C GLY A 5 9.24 -4.31 -35.69
N THR A 6 9.63 -5.57 -35.87
CA THR A 6 9.51 -6.27 -37.16
C THR A 6 8.65 -7.53 -37.10
N VAL A 7 8.46 -8.14 -35.93
CA VAL A 7 7.70 -9.39 -35.74
C VAL A 7 6.31 -9.34 -36.36
N SER A 8 5.91 -10.36 -37.12
CA SER A 8 4.56 -10.40 -37.68
C SER A 8 3.51 -10.79 -36.62
N LYS A 9 2.22 -10.45 -36.83
CA LYS A 9 1.15 -10.91 -35.91
C LYS A 9 1.10 -12.45 -35.78
N PRO A 10 1.18 -13.26 -36.87
CA PRO A 10 1.18 -14.71 -36.76
C PRO A 10 2.37 -15.25 -35.95
N GLU A 11 3.56 -14.68 -36.15
CA GLU A 11 4.76 -15.05 -35.40
C GLU A 11 4.61 -14.72 -33.92
N LEU A 12 4.18 -13.50 -33.59
CA LEU A 12 3.93 -13.11 -32.21
C LEU A 12 2.85 -13.99 -31.56
N ASN A 13 1.78 -14.33 -32.28
CA ASN A 13 0.74 -15.24 -31.79
C ASN A 13 1.31 -16.64 -31.46
N SER A 14 2.20 -17.19 -32.30
CA SER A 14 2.87 -18.46 -32.02
C SER A 14 3.73 -18.38 -30.75
N LEU A 15 4.50 -17.30 -30.61
CA LEU A 15 5.33 -17.04 -29.43
C LEU A 15 4.50 -16.89 -28.16
N LEU A 16 3.40 -16.14 -28.21
CA LEU A 16 2.47 -15.96 -27.08
C LEU A 16 1.85 -17.29 -26.65
N ARG A 17 1.52 -18.17 -27.61
CA ARG A 17 1.01 -19.50 -27.33
C ARG A 17 2.00 -20.32 -26.49
N GLN A 18 3.27 -20.32 -26.89
CA GLN A 18 4.33 -21.01 -26.15
C GLN A 18 4.60 -20.34 -24.80
N PHE A 19 4.63 -19.01 -24.76
CA PHE A 19 4.87 -18.22 -23.57
C PHE A 19 3.84 -18.52 -22.48
N TYR A 20 2.54 -18.45 -22.78
CA TYR A 20 1.50 -18.73 -21.77
C TYR A 20 1.57 -20.17 -21.25
N GLY A 21 1.90 -21.15 -22.11
CA GLY A 21 2.04 -22.55 -21.68
C GLY A 21 3.27 -22.80 -20.80
N SER A 22 4.36 -22.08 -21.03
CA SER A 22 5.70 -22.37 -20.46
C SER A 22 6.14 -21.46 -19.32
N VAL A 23 5.56 -20.26 -19.18
CA VAL A 23 6.03 -19.28 -18.18
C VAL A 23 5.81 -19.81 -16.75
N ARG A 24 6.86 -19.78 -15.93
CA ARG A 24 6.89 -20.26 -14.54
C ARG A 24 7.64 -19.29 -13.65
N ASN A 25 7.36 -19.34 -12.35
CA ASN A 25 8.13 -18.59 -11.36
C ASN A 25 9.54 -19.16 -11.18
N THR A 26 10.36 -18.50 -10.35
CA THR A 26 11.75 -18.94 -10.05
C THR A 26 11.83 -20.32 -9.39
N LYS A 27 10.72 -20.85 -8.88
CA LYS A 27 10.59 -22.20 -8.30
C LYS A 27 10.03 -23.22 -9.30
N GLY A 28 9.85 -22.86 -10.58
CA GLY A 28 9.28 -23.74 -11.60
C GLY A 28 7.76 -23.93 -11.52
N GLN A 29 7.07 -23.19 -10.64
CA GLN A 29 5.62 -23.31 -10.43
C GLN A 29 4.84 -22.35 -11.34
N GLN A 30 3.56 -22.66 -11.56
CA GLN A 30 2.65 -21.76 -12.27
C GLN A 30 2.43 -20.47 -11.47
N TYR A 31 2.26 -19.36 -12.19
CA TYR A 31 1.89 -18.09 -11.58
C TYR A 31 0.41 -18.04 -11.18
N ALA A 32 0.05 -17.09 -10.31
CA ALA A 32 -1.34 -16.76 -10.04
C ALA A 32 -2.05 -16.20 -11.29
N ILE A 33 -3.37 -16.34 -11.36
CA ILE A 33 -4.21 -15.83 -12.46
C ILE A 33 -3.95 -14.33 -12.71
N SER A 34 -3.86 -13.53 -11.65
CA SER A 34 -3.60 -12.09 -11.72
C SER A 34 -2.28 -11.76 -12.43
N THR A 35 -1.24 -12.56 -12.21
CA THR A 35 0.05 -12.40 -12.88
C THR A 35 -0.05 -12.69 -14.37
N TYR A 36 -0.76 -13.75 -14.79
CA TYR A 36 -0.97 -14.02 -16.23
C TYR A 36 -1.72 -12.88 -16.92
N VAL A 37 -2.76 -12.35 -16.27
CA VAL A 37 -3.50 -11.18 -16.77
C VAL A 37 -2.58 -9.96 -16.87
N GLY A 38 -1.75 -9.73 -15.85
CA GLY A 38 -0.74 -8.66 -15.83
C GLY A 38 0.31 -8.80 -16.93
N LEU A 39 0.83 -10.01 -17.18
CA LEU A 39 1.77 -10.30 -18.26
C LEU A 39 1.14 -9.99 -19.62
N ARG A 40 -0.08 -10.48 -19.88
CA ARG A 40 -0.79 -10.21 -21.14
C ARG A 40 -1.01 -8.70 -21.35
N ALA A 41 -1.45 -7.99 -20.32
CA ALA A 41 -1.63 -6.54 -20.38
C ALA A 41 -0.30 -5.80 -20.60
N GLY A 42 0.77 -6.24 -19.92
CA GLY A 42 2.11 -5.69 -20.05
C GLY A 42 2.68 -5.86 -21.46
N ILE A 43 2.54 -7.05 -22.06
CA ILE A 43 2.97 -7.29 -23.44
C ILE A 43 2.13 -6.46 -24.43
N ASN A 44 0.80 -6.43 -24.24
CA ASN A 44 -0.07 -5.60 -25.08
C ASN A 44 0.35 -4.12 -25.01
N ARG A 45 0.66 -3.61 -23.81
CA ARG A 45 1.16 -2.25 -23.64
C ARG A 45 2.52 -2.07 -24.33
N PHE A 46 3.47 -2.97 -24.09
CA PHE A 46 4.83 -2.89 -24.64
C PHE A 46 4.85 -2.80 -26.17
N VAL A 47 3.99 -3.55 -26.84
CA VAL A 47 3.89 -3.58 -28.31
C VAL A 47 3.21 -2.32 -28.87
N ASN A 48 2.41 -1.63 -28.07
CA ASN A 48 1.62 -0.46 -28.49
C ASN A 48 2.17 0.89 -28.04
N ASP A 49 2.91 0.93 -26.94
CA ASP A 49 3.58 2.14 -26.49
C ASP A 49 4.82 2.41 -27.38
N PRO A 50 5.34 3.65 -27.39
CA PRO A 50 6.63 3.93 -28.01
C PRO A 50 7.72 2.99 -27.47
N PRO A 51 8.62 2.48 -28.33
CA PRO A 51 8.88 2.93 -29.70
C PRO A 51 8.11 2.21 -30.82
N TYR A 52 7.35 1.16 -30.52
CA TYR A 52 6.84 0.25 -31.56
C TYR A 52 5.49 0.68 -32.15
N SER A 53 4.62 1.27 -31.32
CA SER A 53 3.34 1.88 -31.75
C SER A 53 2.52 1.05 -32.73
N ARG A 54 2.44 -0.28 -32.53
CA ARG A 54 1.87 -1.22 -33.51
C ARG A 54 0.35 -1.11 -33.70
N ALA A 55 -0.35 -0.49 -32.75
CA ALA A 55 -1.81 -0.37 -32.71
C ALA A 55 -2.55 -1.73 -32.80
N TRP A 56 -2.05 -2.74 -32.10
CA TRP A 56 -2.62 -4.09 -32.04
C TRP A 56 -3.43 -4.32 -30.77
N CYS A 57 -4.47 -5.16 -30.85
CA CYS A 57 -5.14 -5.66 -29.66
C CYS A 57 -4.90 -7.15 -29.50
N LEU A 58 -3.95 -7.54 -28.64
CA LEU A 58 -3.59 -8.95 -28.44
C LEU A 58 -4.76 -9.79 -27.92
N MET A 59 -5.78 -9.14 -27.34
CA MET A 59 -6.96 -9.78 -26.77
C MET A 59 -8.11 -9.94 -27.78
N LYS A 60 -8.13 -9.18 -28.87
CA LYS A 60 -9.29 -9.07 -29.77
C LYS A 60 -8.96 -9.30 -31.24
N ASP A 61 -7.75 -8.99 -31.70
CA ASP A 61 -7.40 -9.19 -33.10
C ASP A 61 -7.42 -10.70 -33.43
N ASN A 62 -8.01 -11.03 -34.59
CA ASN A 62 -8.28 -12.41 -34.99
C ASN A 62 -7.00 -13.26 -35.10
N GLU A 63 -5.88 -12.63 -35.44
CA GLU A 63 -4.57 -13.26 -35.59
C GLU A 63 -4.04 -13.85 -34.27
N PHE A 64 -4.55 -13.39 -33.11
CA PHE A 64 -4.15 -13.90 -31.79
C PHE A 64 -5.08 -14.99 -31.23
N THR A 65 -6.06 -15.46 -32.00
CA THR A 65 -7.07 -16.44 -31.53
C THR A 65 -6.45 -17.68 -30.86
N THR A 66 -5.41 -18.27 -31.45
CA THR A 66 -4.83 -19.51 -30.89
C THR A 66 -4.08 -19.27 -29.57
N SER A 67 -3.40 -18.13 -29.42
CA SER A 67 -2.76 -17.78 -28.14
C SER A 67 -3.81 -17.44 -27.08
N ASN A 68 -4.91 -16.78 -27.45
CA ASN A 68 -6.03 -16.49 -26.57
C ASN A 68 -6.76 -17.75 -26.09
N ASN A 69 -6.85 -18.79 -26.93
CA ASN A 69 -7.38 -20.10 -26.55
C ASN A 69 -6.50 -20.78 -25.50
N VAL A 70 -5.17 -20.77 -25.67
CA VAL A 70 -4.24 -21.32 -24.68
C VAL A 70 -4.30 -20.54 -23.37
N PHE A 71 -4.30 -19.20 -23.44
CA PHE A 71 -4.46 -18.35 -22.27
C PHE A 71 -5.75 -18.69 -21.51
N SER A 72 -6.88 -18.78 -22.22
CA SER A 72 -8.18 -19.08 -21.61
C SER A 72 -8.22 -20.48 -21.00
N GLY A 73 -7.63 -21.48 -21.67
CA GLY A 73 -7.50 -22.84 -21.16
C GLY A 73 -6.70 -22.89 -19.86
N LEU A 74 -5.59 -22.16 -19.79
CA LEU A 74 -4.75 -22.03 -18.61
C LEU A 74 -5.49 -21.36 -17.45
N ILE A 75 -6.19 -20.24 -17.68
CA ILE A 75 -6.98 -19.60 -16.63
C ILE A 75 -8.07 -20.56 -16.11
N LYS A 76 -8.74 -21.30 -17.00
CA LYS A 76 -9.74 -22.31 -16.60
C LYS A 76 -9.13 -23.45 -15.77
N SER A 77 -7.90 -23.88 -16.05
CA SER A 77 -7.25 -24.92 -15.23
C SER A 77 -6.87 -24.38 -13.85
N LEU A 78 -6.33 -23.16 -13.77
CA LEU A 78 -5.96 -22.53 -12.49
C LEU A 78 -7.19 -22.33 -11.59
N ARG A 79 -8.32 -21.91 -12.17
CA ARG A 79 -9.60 -21.80 -11.45
C ARG A 79 -10.09 -23.14 -10.91
N ARG A 80 -10.03 -24.19 -11.73
CA ARG A 80 -10.38 -25.55 -11.30
C ARG A 80 -9.48 -26.07 -10.18
N ALA A 81 -8.21 -25.66 -10.17
CA ALA A 81 -7.28 -25.94 -9.09
C ALA A 81 -7.45 -25.05 -7.84
N GLY A 82 -8.46 -24.16 -7.81
CA GLY A 82 -8.74 -23.29 -6.67
C GLY A 82 -7.80 -22.08 -6.53
N GLN A 83 -6.92 -21.84 -7.51
CA GLN A 83 -5.92 -20.75 -7.47
C GLN A 83 -6.49 -19.36 -7.83
N ASP A 84 -7.82 -19.22 -7.85
CA ASP A 84 -8.53 -17.94 -8.00
C ASP A 84 -8.93 -17.34 -6.63
N LYS A 85 -8.64 -18.05 -5.53
CA LYS A 85 -8.94 -17.58 -4.18
C LYS A 85 -7.83 -16.65 -3.72
N THR A 86 -8.20 -15.42 -3.39
CA THR A 86 -7.32 -14.49 -2.67
C THR A 86 -7.46 -14.79 -1.18
N GLU A 87 -6.37 -15.18 -0.53
CA GLU A 87 -6.33 -15.23 0.93
C GLU A 87 -6.27 -13.79 1.45
N HIS A 88 -7.34 -13.38 2.12
CA HIS A 88 -7.37 -12.12 2.82
C HIS A 88 -6.83 -12.32 4.23
N HIS A 89 -5.98 -11.39 4.69
CA HIS A 89 -5.57 -11.39 6.08
C HIS A 89 -6.82 -11.23 6.98
N PRO A 90 -6.90 -11.97 8.10
CA PRO A 90 -8.00 -11.82 9.04
C PRO A 90 -8.03 -10.38 9.59
N ALA A 91 -9.22 -9.93 9.98
CA ALA A 91 -9.36 -8.67 10.69
C ALA A 91 -8.58 -8.73 12.01
N ILE A 92 -7.97 -7.60 12.39
CA ILE A 92 -7.33 -7.47 13.70
C ILE A 92 -8.43 -7.58 14.77
N THR A 93 -8.27 -8.50 15.72
CA THR A 93 -9.26 -8.72 16.78
C THR A 93 -9.18 -7.61 17.83
N ASN A 94 -10.23 -7.42 18.64
CA ASN A 94 -10.19 -6.45 19.72
C ASN A 94 -9.12 -6.82 20.77
N GLU A 95 -8.92 -8.12 20.98
CA GLU A 95 -7.90 -8.66 21.87
C GLU A 95 -6.49 -8.30 21.37
N ASP A 96 -6.24 -8.44 20.06
CA ASP A 96 -4.97 -8.02 19.45
C ASP A 96 -4.76 -6.50 19.57
N LEU A 97 -5.82 -5.70 19.39
CA LEU A 97 -5.76 -4.24 19.58
C LEU A 97 -5.41 -3.87 21.02
N GLU A 98 -5.97 -4.58 22.00
CA GLU A 98 -5.69 -4.32 23.43
C GLU A 98 -4.26 -4.70 23.81
N ILE A 99 -3.75 -5.84 23.30
CA ILE A 99 -2.35 -6.21 23.49
C ILE A 99 -1.43 -5.19 22.81
N LEU A 100 -1.79 -4.74 21.59
CA LEU A 100 -1.02 -3.76 20.84
C LEU A 100 -0.93 -2.42 21.59
N ARG A 101 -2.05 -1.96 22.16
CA ARG A 101 -2.11 -0.75 23.00
C ARG A 101 -1.22 -0.87 24.23
N LYS A 102 -1.11 -2.05 24.84
CA LYS A 102 -0.27 -2.25 26.04
C LYS A 102 1.21 -2.52 25.71
N SER A 103 1.54 -2.77 24.45
CA SER A 103 2.91 -3.06 24.03
C SER A 103 3.77 -1.79 23.97
N ARG A 104 5.06 -1.93 24.31
CA ARG A 104 6.06 -0.87 24.09
C ARG A 104 6.21 -0.48 22.62
N ALA A 105 5.79 -1.36 21.69
CA ALA A 105 5.76 -1.05 20.26
C ALA A 105 4.91 0.18 19.93
N MET A 106 3.99 0.59 20.81
CA MET A 106 3.13 1.77 20.67
C MET A 106 3.43 2.87 21.70
N ASP A 107 4.56 2.81 22.42
CA ASP A 107 4.90 3.81 23.45
C ASP A 107 5.21 5.19 22.84
N PRO A 108 4.35 6.21 23.04
CA PRO A 108 4.52 7.53 22.45
C PRO A 108 5.72 8.30 23.02
N ASN A 109 6.31 7.83 24.12
CA ASN A 109 7.50 8.44 24.72
C ASN A 109 8.81 7.98 24.09
N THR A 110 8.74 7.07 23.11
CA THR A 110 9.91 6.61 22.35
C THR A 110 9.80 7.01 20.88
N PRO A 111 10.90 7.37 20.20
CA PRO A 111 10.86 7.71 18.78
C PRO A 111 10.25 6.62 17.88
N GLN A 112 10.56 5.34 18.17
CA GLN A 112 10.04 4.21 17.41
C GLN A 112 8.57 3.93 17.74
N GLY A 113 8.19 3.93 19.02
CA GLY A 113 6.80 3.69 19.44
C GLY A 113 5.84 4.78 18.98
N LEU A 114 6.26 6.05 19.05
CA LEU A 114 5.49 7.18 18.52
C LEU A 114 5.27 7.09 17.00
N LEU A 115 6.31 6.70 16.26
CA LEU A 115 6.19 6.47 14.81
C LEU A 115 5.22 5.33 14.49
N ASN A 116 5.35 4.20 15.20
CA ASN A 116 4.47 3.04 15.04
C ASN A 116 3.02 3.42 15.32
N LYS A 117 2.78 4.17 16.41
CA LYS A 117 1.46 4.64 16.83
C LYS A 117 0.82 5.53 15.78
N VAL A 118 1.52 6.58 15.36
CA VAL A 118 0.99 7.50 14.35
C VAL A 118 0.78 6.80 13.01
N TRP A 119 1.68 5.91 12.61
CA TRP A 119 1.49 5.11 11.40
C TRP A 119 0.22 4.25 11.49
N PHE A 120 0.04 3.53 12.61
CA PHE A 120 -1.10 2.65 12.85
C PHE A 120 -2.42 3.41 12.90
N ASP A 121 -2.51 4.49 13.67
CA ASP A 121 -3.72 5.31 13.74
C ASP A 121 -4.06 5.92 12.37
N THR A 122 -3.04 6.34 11.61
CA THR A 122 -3.26 6.84 10.25
C THR A 122 -3.87 5.74 9.37
N GLN A 123 -3.41 4.49 9.49
CA GLN A 123 -4.01 3.37 8.75
C GLN A 123 -5.42 3.07 9.24
N LEU A 124 -5.66 3.10 10.54
CA LEU A 124 -6.96 2.78 11.13
C LEU A 124 -8.03 3.80 10.70
N HIS A 125 -7.71 5.09 10.73
CA HIS A 125 -8.68 6.17 10.47
C HIS A 125 -8.73 6.61 9.00
N PHE A 126 -7.64 6.44 8.24
CA PHE A 126 -7.53 6.95 6.86
C PHE A 126 -7.12 5.89 5.84
N GLY A 127 -7.06 4.60 6.22
CA GLY A 127 -6.47 3.45 5.50
C GLY A 127 -7.03 3.11 4.13
N ARG A 128 -6.82 4.00 3.16
CA ARG A 128 -7.16 3.82 1.74
C ARG A 128 -5.93 3.82 0.83
N ARG A 129 -4.75 4.04 1.42
CA ARG A 129 -3.46 4.16 0.71
C ARG A 129 -2.68 2.86 0.78
N GLY A 130 -2.31 2.34 -0.39
CA GLY A 130 -1.20 1.38 -0.45
C GLY A 130 0.13 2.05 -0.07
N LYS A 131 1.18 1.26 0.11
CA LYS A 131 2.53 1.72 0.50
C LYS A 131 3.09 2.90 -0.34
N GLU A 132 2.77 2.97 -1.63
CA GLU A 132 3.13 4.09 -2.50
C GLU A 132 2.39 5.39 -2.14
N GLY A 133 1.11 5.29 -1.78
CA GLY A 133 0.32 6.42 -1.32
C GLY A 133 0.81 6.93 0.02
N LEU A 134 1.18 6.04 0.95
CA LEU A 134 1.76 6.41 2.24
C LEU A 134 3.07 7.20 2.07
N ARG A 135 3.91 6.82 1.10
CA ARG A 135 5.17 7.52 0.84
C ARG A 135 4.98 8.96 0.31
N LYS A 136 3.84 9.24 -0.30
CA LYS A 136 3.48 10.57 -0.84
C LYS A 136 2.85 11.49 0.21
N LEU A 137 2.58 11.00 1.41
CA LEU A 137 2.09 11.83 2.51
C LEU A 137 3.15 12.85 2.92
N THR A 138 2.65 14.03 3.27
CA THR A 138 3.41 15.16 3.80
C THR A 138 2.73 15.62 5.10
N PRO A 139 3.38 16.40 5.98
CA PRO A 139 2.71 17.00 7.12
C PRO A 139 1.44 17.79 6.72
N GLN A 140 1.47 18.47 5.58
CA GLN A 140 0.35 19.25 5.03
C GLN A 140 -0.77 18.38 4.43
N SER A 141 -0.59 17.07 4.35
CA SER A 141 -1.66 16.15 3.95
C SER A 141 -2.75 16.05 5.02
N PHE A 142 -2.48 16.50 6.24
CA PHE A 142 -3.39 16.45 7.38
C PHE A 142 -3.73 17.85 7.89
N VAL A 143 -4.92 17.98 8.48
CA VAL A 143 -5.37 19.20 9.14
C VAL A 143 -5.98 18.83 10.47
N VAL A 144 -5.59 19.57 11.51
CA VAL A 144 -6.18 19.49 12.84
C VAL A 144 -7.34 20.50 12.91
N LYS A 145 -8.51 20.05 13.34
CA LYS A 145 -9.73 20.86 13.47
C LYS A 145 -10.39 20.62 14.83
N ARG A 146 -11.42 21.41 15.14
CA ARG A 146 -12.32 21.17 16.27
C ARG A 146 -13.75 21.02 15.75
N ASP A 147 -14.53 20.15 16.37
CA ASP A 147 -15.96 20.03 16.09
C ASP A 147 -16.78 21.08 16.86
N SER A 148 -18.11 21.00 16.76
CA SER A 148 -19.03 21.91 17.46
C SER A 148 -18.98 21.78 18.98
N ALA A 149 -18.52 20.64 19.51
CA ALA A 149 -18.34 20.42 20.94
C ALA A 149 -16.95 20.86 21.42
N GLY A 150 -16.08 21.34 20.52
CA GLY A 150 -14.71 21.73 20.80
C GLY A 150 -13.72 20.57 20.76
N THR A 151 -14.16 19.34 20.46
CA THR A 151 -13.32 18.14 20.39
C THR A 151 -12.38 18.25 19.20
N LYS A 152 -11.07 18.15 19.46
CA LYS A 152 -10.03 18.17 18.43
C LYS A 152 -10.09 16.88 17.61
N TYR A 153 -9.89 16.98 16.31
CA TYR A 153 -9.74 15.83 15.42
C TYR A 153 -8.78 16.13 14.28
N VAL A 154 -8.11 15.10 13.79
CA VAL A 154 -7.27 15.14 12.59
C VAL A 154 -8.10 14.62 11.41
N THR A 155 -8.01 15.30 10.26
CA THR A 155 -8.62 14.86 9.01
C THR A 155 -7.71 15.15 7.82
N MET A 156 -8.00 14.55 6.67
CA MET A 156 -7.26 14.77 5.44
C MET A 156 -7.50 16.17 4.85
N ALA A 157 -6.43 16.87 4.46
CA ALA A 157 -6.49 18.19 3.83
C ALA A 157 -7.22 18.15 2.47
N PHE A 158 -7.06 17.05 1.72
CA PHE A 158 -7.66 16.82 0.42
C PHE A 158 -8.24 15.40 0.33
N ASN A 159 -9.20 15.23 -0.58
CA ASN A 159 -9.67 13.91 -0.96
C ASN A 159 -8.80 13.34 -2.05
N GLU A 160 -8.34 12.12 -1.86
CA GLU A 160 -7.54 11.46 -2.88
C GLU A 160 -8.35 11.10 -4.11
N GLU A 161 -7.74 11.29 -5.27
CA GLU A 161 -8.14 10.57 -6.47
C GLU A 161 -7.83 9.10 -6.27
N THR A 162 -8.87 8.31 -6.02
CA THR A 162 -8.70 6.85 -6.09
C THR A 162 -8.39 6.47 -7.54
N LYS A 163 -7.55 5.44 -7.75
CA LYS A 163 -7.21 4.92 -9.09
C LYS A 163 -8.45 4.62 -9.96
N ASN A 164 -9.64 4.46 -9.35
CA ASN A 164 -10.89 4.09 -10.01
C ASN A 164 -11.97 5.18 -10.04
N HIS A 165 -11.77 6.37 -9.45
CA HIS A 165 -12.78 7.45 -9.46
C HIS A 165 -12.15 8.83 -9.75
N LYS A 166 -12.15 9.19 -11.04
CA LYS A 166 -11.69 10.50 -11.56
C LYS A 166 -12.80 11.56 -11.65
N CYS A 167 -14.03 11.26 -11.21
CA CYS A 167 -15.10 12.26 -11.22
C CYS A 167 -14.84 13.35 -10.16
N HIS A 168 -14.87 14.60 -10.62
CA HIS A 168 -14.38 15.77 -9.86
C HIS A 168 -15.41 16.36 -8.90
N ASN A 169 -16.70 16.07 -9.07
CA ASN A 169 -17.80 16.71 -8.34
C ASN A 169 -18.64 15.69 -7.59
N ASP A 170 -18.28 15.38 -6.35
CA ASP A 170 -19.17 14.69 -5.42
C ASP A 170 -19.06 15.30 -4.03
N ARG A 171 -20.20 15.75 -3.47
CA ARG A 171 -20.34 16.07 -2.03
C ARG A 171 -19.92 14.89 -1.14
N GLU A 172 -20.04 13.65 -1.66
CA GLU A 172 -19.55 12.44 -0.99
C GLU A 172 -18.05 12.43 -0.73
N ARG A 173 -17.24 13.19 -1.50
CA ARG A 173 -15.81 13.30 -1.23
C ARG A 173 -15.57 13.87 0.18
N GLN A 174 -16.31 14.86 0.68
CA GLN A 174 -16.04 15.40 2.03
C GLN A 174 -16.23 14.35 3.14
N ASN A 175 -17.26 13.51 3.04
CA ASN A 175 -17.51 12.42 3.99
C ASN A 175 -16.46 11.29 3.92
N ARG A 176 -15.67 11.24 2.85
CA ARG A 176 -14.65 10.20 2.60
C ARG A 176 -13.29 10.49 3.25
N ARG A 177 -13.10 11.65 3.89
CA ARG A 177 -11.81 12.08 4.44
C ARG A 177 -11.37 11.31 5.70
N GLY A 178 -12.30 10.64 6.36
CA GLY A 178 -12.07 10.06 7.68
C GLY A 178 -11.82 11.15 8.73
N ALA A 179 -12.02 10.80 10.00
CA ALA A 179 -11.67 11.66 11.13
C ALA A 179 -11.07 10.80 12.24
N MET A 180 -10.01 11.33 12.83
CA MET A 180 -9.32 10.74 13.97
C MET A 180 -9.51 11.71 15.14
N PHE A 181 -10.43 11.38 16.04
CA PHE A 181 -10.82 12.24 17.16
C PHE A 181 -9.85 12.11 18.32
N GLU A 182 -9.71 13.17 19.11
CA GLU A 182 -8.97 13.11 20.35
C GLU A 182 -9.71 12.24 21.37
N GLU A 183 -8.94 11.57 22.22
CA GLU A 183 -9.43 10.76 23.33
C GLU A 183 -8.81 11.35 24.62
N PRO A 184 -9.43 12.38 25.22
CA PRO A 184 -8.85 13.05 26.38
C PRO A 184 -8.63 12.09 27.54
N GLY A 185 -7.48 12.20 28.21
CA GLY A 185 -7.09 11.30 29.30
C GLY A 185 -6.52 9.95 28.86
N ASN A 186 -6.59 9.60 27.57
CA ASN A 186 -5.91 8.42 27.05
C ASN A 186 -4.43 8.73 26.80
N ALA A 187 -3.52 8.00 27.46
CA ALA A 187 -2.08 8.09 27.21
C ALA A 187 -1.69 7.80 25.75
N LEU A 188 -2.53 7.05 25.03
CA LEU A 188 -2.40 6.70 23.62
C LEU A 188 -3.34 7.50 22.72
N CYS A 189 -3.81 8.66 23.18
CA CYS A 189 -4.68 9.54 22.40
C CYS A 189 -4.09 9.74 20.99
N PRO A 190 -4.84 9.42 19.93
CA PRO A 190 -4.31 9.40 18.57
C PRO A 190 -3.98 10.82 18.08
N VAL A 191 -4.79 11.82 18.47
CA VAL A 191 -4.52 13.23 18.13
C VAL A 191 -3.31 13.77 18.90
N ALA A 192 -3.18 13.47 20.19
CA ALA A 192 -2.03 13.91 20.98
C ALA A 192 -0.72 13.28 20.46
N SER A 193 -0.75 11.98 20.13
CA SER A 193 0.38 11.27 19.52
C SER A 193 0.75 11.86 18.16
N PHE A 194 -0.26 12.19 17.34
CA PHE A 194 -0.05 12.82 16.04
C PHE A 194 0.60 14.21 16.16
N GLU A 195 0.12 15.05 17.08
CA GLU A 195 0.71 16.38 17.31
C GLU A 195 2.14 16.28 17.87
N ALA A 196 2.40 15.35 18.79
CA ALA A 196 3.74 15.08 19.30
C ALA A 196 4.71 14.58 18.21
N TYR A 197 4.22 13.77 17.27
CA TYR A 197 5.01 13.35 16.12
C TYR A 197 5.38 14.52 15.23
N LEU A 198 4.41 15.38 14.90
CA LEU A 198 4.67 16.57 14.08
C LEU A 198 5.66 17.54 14.73
N SER A 199 5.58 17.74 16.05
CA SER A 199 6.49 18.65 16.76
C SER A 199 7.93 18.12 16.86
N THR A 200 8.12 16.82 16.72
CA THR A 200 9.44 16.15 16.78
C THR A 200 10.04 15.85 15.41
N LEU A 201 9.32 16.16 14.32
CA LEU A 201 9.84 16.09 12.96
C LEU A 201 10.85 17.22 12.70
N PRO A 202 11.82 17.00 11.79
CA PRO A 202 12.65 18.09 11.28
C PRO A 202 11.80 19.15 10.56
N GLU A 203 12.13 20.44 10.76
CA GLU A 203 11.37 21.58 10.21
C GLU A 203 11.23 21.57 8.67
N SER A 204 12.23 21.02 7.97
CA SER A 204 12.24 20.90 6.50
C SER A 204 11.76 19.54 5.97
N ALA A 205 11.10 18.73 6.82
CA ALA A 205 10.54 17.43 6.42
C ALA A 205 9.45 17.59 5.36
N LYS A 206 9.76 17.15 4.13
CA LYS A 206 8.80 17.15 3.01
C LYS A 206 7.90 15.91 3.02
N ALA A 207 8.40 14.79 3.53
CA ALA A 207 7.61 13.58 3.68
C ALA A 207 7.04 13.51 5.10
N PHE A 208 5.99 12.71 5.27
CA PHE A 208 5.37 12.56 6.59
C PHE A 208 6.13 11.58 7.48
N TYR A 209 6.48 10.40 6.96
CA TYR A 209 7.14 9.35 7.77
C TYR A 209 8.67 9.37 7.61
N HIS A 210 9.36 9.46 8.74
CA HIS A 210 10.82 9.55 8.82
C HIS A 210 11.44 8.48 9.72
N HIS A 211 12.70 8.13 9.46
CA HIS A 211 13.45 7.19 10.31
C HIS A 211 13.68 7.77 11.71
N PRO A 212 13.42 7.03 12.79
CA PRO A 212 13.78 7.46 14.14
C PRO A 212 15.30 7.60 14.29
N ARG A 213 15.73 8.59 15.06
CA ARG A 213 17.14 8.71 15.48
C ARG A 213 17.50 7.59 16.45
N LYS A 214 18.71 7.05 16.31
CA LYS A 214 19.21 5.97 17.17
C LYS A 214 19.47 6.41 18.63
N SER A 215 19.73 7.70 18.83
CA SER A 215 20.02 8.27 20.13
C SER A 215 19.29 9.59 20.26
N VAL A 216 18.19 9.57 21.02
CA VAL A 216 17.40 10.73 21.40
C VAL A 216 17.52 10.87 22.91
N LYS A 217 17.93 12.05 23.38
CA LYS A 217 18.02 12.35 24.80
C LYS A 217 16.70 12.93 25.30
N PRO A 218 16.37 12.76 26.60
CA PRO A 218 15.26 13.49 27.20
C PRO A 218 15.42 15.00 26.97
N GLY A 219 14.40 15.63 26.37
CA GLY A 219 14.40 17.06 26.04
C GLY A 219 14.85 17.41 24.63
N ASP A 220 15.32 16.45 23.82
CA ASP A 220 15.61 16.71 22.41
C ASP A 220 14.32 17.09 21.66
N ALA A 221 14.37 18.22 20.94
CA ALA A 221 13.24 18.71 20.15
C ALA A 221 12.99 17.89 18.88
N VAL A 222 14.01 17.22 18.33
CA VAL A 222 13.91 16.50 17.05
C VAL A 222 14.28 15.03 17.23
N TRP A 223 13.30 14.15 17.00
CA TRP A 223 13.44 12.70 17.24
C TRP A 223 13.70 11.90 15.96
N TYR A 224 13.49 12.52 14.79
CA TYR A 224 13.56 11.84 13.50
C TYR A 224 14.69 12.38 12.62
N ASN A 225 15.17 11.54 11.71
CA ASN A 225 16.15 11.90 10.69
C ASN A 225 15.47 12.64 9.54
N MET A 226 16.25 13.42 8.76
CA MET A 226 15.77 14.02 7.51
C MET A 226 15.42 12.97 6.44
N GLU A 227 15.95 11.75 6.55
CA GLU A 227 15.68 10.69 5.59
C GLU A 227 14.27 10.10 5.81
N PRO A 228 13.40 10.13 4.79
CA PRO A 228 12.06 9.57 4.87
C PRO A 228 12.08 8.04 4.78
N LEU A 229 11.09 7.38 5.38
CA LEU A 229 10.92 5.94 5.24
C LEU A 229 10.71 5.55 3.77
N GLY A 230 11.33 4.44 3.35
CA GLY A 230 11.13 3.86 2.03
C GLY A 230 9.76 3.19 1.87
N VAL A 231 9.31 3.02 0.62
CA VAL A 231 8.04 2.34 0.28
C VAL A 231 7.99 0.91 0.86
N ASN A 232 9.11 0.19 0.87
CA ASN A 232 9.17 -1.16 1.42
C ASN A 232 9.10 -1.14 2.95
N SER A 233 9.80 -0.21 3.61
CA SER A 233 9.72 -0.03 5.07
C SER A 233 8.30 0.28 5.52
N LEU A 234 7.60 1.17 4.82
CA LEU A 234 6.19 1.48 5.06
C LEU A 234 5.28 0.26 4.82
N GLY A 235 5.58 -0.54 3.79
CA GLY A 235 4.84 -1.76 3.48
C GLY A 235 5.01 -2.88 4.51
N SER A 236 6.11 -2.89 5.27
CA SER A 236 6.40 -3.89 6.30
C SER A 236 6.14 -3.40 7.73
N MET A 237 5.55 -2.21 7.92
CA MET A 237 5.34 -1.62 9.25
C MET A 237 4.48 -2.52 10.14
N MET A 238 3.32 -2.99 9.65
CA MET A 238 2.44 -3.86 10.45
C MET A 238 3.16 -5.13 10.88
N THR A 239 3.90 -5.79 9.97
CA THR A 239 4.68 -6.98 10.29
C THR A 239 5.68 -6.73 11.41
N ARG A 240 6.46 -5.64 11.32
CA ARG A 240 7.44 -5.27 12.35
C ARG A 240 6.78 -4.96 13.70
N ILE A 241 5.66 -4.24 13.67
CA ILE A 241 4.88 -3.90 14.86
C ILE A 241 4.37 -5.19 15.53
N SER A 242 3.83 -6.13 14.75
CA SER A 242 3.37 -7.42 15.25
C SER A 242 4.51 -8.28 15.82
N GLU A 243 5.69 -8.27 15.20
CA GLU A 243 6.88 -8.96 15.73
C GLU A 243 7.33 -8.38 17.07
N GLU A 244 7.39 -7.04 17.19
CA GLU A 244 7.70 -6.35 18.46
C GLU A 244 6.65 -6.64 19.54
N MET A 245 5.37 -6.68 19.17
CA MET A 245 4.26 -7.05 20.05
C MET A 245 4.45 -8.48 20.61
N ILE A 246 4.74 -9.46 19.76
CA ILE A 246 4.95 -10.86 20.18
C ILE A 246 6.17 -10.99 21.10
N MET A 247 7.24 -10.22 20.86
CA MET A 247 8.42 -10.20 21.74
C MET A 247 8.15 -9.59 23.13
N THR A 248 7.06 -8.82 23.28
CA THR A 248 6.68 -8.21 24.57
C THR A 248 5.71 -9.03 25.42
N ILE A 249 5.20 -10.15 24.92
CA ILE A 249 4.37 -11.08 25.71
C ILE A 249 5.30 -11.95 26.56
N PRO A 250 5.20 -11.95 27.91
CA PRO A 250 5.96 -12.88 28.73
C PRO A 250 5.64 -14.30 28.29
N LYS A 251 6.65 -15.08 27.91
CA LYS A 251 6.48 -16.52 27.77
C LYS A 251 6.22 -17.06 29.18
N GLY A 252 4.98 -17.44 29.45
CA GLY A 252 4.58 -18.13 30.67
C GLY A 252 5.27 -19.48 30.80
#